data_AF-A0A956N092-F1
#
_entry.id   AF-A0A956N092-F1
#
_cell.length_a   1.000
_cell.length_b   1.000
_cell.length_c   1.000
_cell.angle_alpha   90.00
_cell.angle_beta   90.00
_cell.angle_gamma   90.00
#
_symmetry.space_group_name_H-M   'P 1'
#
loop_
_entity.id
_entity.type
_entity.pdbx_description
1 polymer ?
#
loop_
_entity_poly.entity_id
_entity_poly.type
_entity_poly.pdbx_seq_one_letter_code
_entity_poly.pdbx_strand_id
1 'polypeptide(L)'
;ITNSIFDKNTNASKILIFSSWEMVPKMIAGMIYYEAERLTVGKLYNSEKEKSGKGYFIEEDKRKFLRPRLIGPRSKTLTLASKTLADMFNPLDYIGENIKDIRVELETKVSKKLNEIKTKYGIGESPIGDVSWYINAPLIWDGEILDVNHRDMPIDTAKVITNMIIGSPAVCAMRIFNDKNMAEKLGELFVSLFNKPESIAAVDLFYERRSERTYYKNVLAYLVDGNIQAVLDEYAHSLGVKGEDLIEQISEGMNLRTSTLDIDTYESFVGKRKKSGLRAHFAVGYYNAKGDNDNIQRTENIRAAFNSPFRPFVLATTSIGQEGLDFHLNCRKIVHWNLPSNPIDLEQREGRINRFKCLAIRQNIAKKYGDIKFKQDIWEEMFDEASKQEKGENSDLVPYWSLANINEETIKIERIVPMYPMSKDQVKYNRLIKVLSLYRLTLGQPRQEELLNSLGSNFDNEDNIDDLFINLSPFKHSNENNKSFV
;
A
#
# COMPACT_ATOMS: atom_id res chain seq x y z
N ILE A 1 13.21 4.59 12.25
CA ILE A 1 13.35 3.11 12.24
C ILE A 1 12.41 2.50 13.28
N THR A 2 11.68 1.43 12.94
CA THR A 2 10.66 0.82 13.81
C THR A 2 11.04 -0.57 14.37
N ASN A 3 12.07 -1.20 13.80
CA ASN A 3 12.42 -2.62 13.94
C ASN A 3 11.23 -3.58 13.69
N SER A 4 10.25 -3.13 12.94
CA SER A 4 8.99 -3.85 12.68
C SER A 4 9.08 -4.69 11.40
N ILE A 5 7.95 -5.28 10.98
CA ILE A 5 7.84 -5.97 9.70
C ILE A 5 8.05 -5.07 8.49
N PHE A 6 7.76 -3.77 8.65
CA PHE A 6 7.91 -2.79 7.58
C PHE A 6 9.38 -2.55 7.26
N ASP A 7 10.24 -2.52 8.30
CA ASP A 7 11.70 -2.42 8.13
C ASP A 7 12.31 -3.71 7.53
N LYS A 8 11.67 -4.87 7.70
CA LYS A 8 12.11 -6.14 7.10
C LYS A 8 11.72 -6.27 5.63
N ASN A 9 10.71 -5.52 5.17
CA ASN A 9 10.16 -5.60 3.82
C ASN A 9 10.27 -4.25 3.10
N THR A 10 11.47 -3.65 3.09
CA THR A 10 11.75 -2.38 2.42
C THR A 10 11.47 -2.41 0.91
N ASN A 11 11.49 -3.59 0.30
CA ASN A 11 11.19 -3.81 -1.12
C ASN A 11 9.73 -4.14 -1.42
N ALA A 12 8.81 -3.90 -0.47
CA ALA A 12 7.38 -4.08 -0.69
C ALA A 12 6.87 -3.17 -1.81
N SER A 13 6.06 -3.73 -2.70
CA SER A 13 5.35 -3.00 -3.74
C SER A 13 4.16 -3.82 -4.22
N LYS A 14 3.12 -3.16 -4.71
CA LYS A 14 2.07 -3.85 -5.45
C LYS A 14 2.61 -4.43 -6.75
N ILE A 15 1.89 -5.43 -7.26
CA ILE A 15 2.29 -6.17 -8.45
C ILE A 15 1.19 -6.10 -9.48
N LEU A 16 1.54 -5.60 -10.67
CA LEU A 16 0.67 -5.56 -11.85
C LEU A 16 1.05 -6.70 -12.79
N ILE A 17 0.08 -7.52 -13.19
CA ILE A 17 0.33 -8.71 -14.03
C ILE A 17 -0.47 -8.60 -15.32
N PHE A 18 0.21 -8.71 -16.46
CA PHE A 18 -0.40 -8.76 -17.78
C PHE A 18 -0.38 -10.17 -18.35
N SER A 19 -1.53 -10.63 -18.82
CA SER A 19 -1.65 -11.88 -19.57
C SER A 19 -2.41 -11.69 -20.87
N SER A 20 -2.07 -12.49 -21.89
CA SER A 20 -2.87 -12.57 -23.13
C SER A 20 -4.09 -13.48 -22.99
N TRP A 21 -4.22 -14.22 -21.88
CA TRP A 21 -5.28 -15.21 -21.70
C TRP A 21 -6.34 -14.68 -20.75
N GLU A 22 -7.61 -14.68 -21.18
CA GLU A 22 -8.73 -14.15 -20.38
C GLU A 22 -8.92 -14.87 -19.02
N MET A 23 -8.55 -16.15 -18.95
CA MET A 23 -8.71 -16.97 -17.76
C MET A 23 -7.66 -16.68 -16.68
N VAL A 24 -6.50 -16.13 -17.05
CA VAL A 24 -5.34 -15.98 -16.14
C VAL A 24 -5.62 -14.99 -15.01
N PRO A 25 -6.22 -13.80 -15.24
CA PRO A 25 -6.57 -12.91 -14.14
C PRO A 25 -7.44 -13.56 -13.06
N LYS A 26 -8.44 -14.34 -13.47
CA LYS A 26 -9.32 -15.07 -12.54
C LYS A 26 -8.56 -16.14 -11.77
N MET A 27 -7.70 -16.91 -12.45
CA MET A 27 -6.85 -17.93 -11.85
C MET A 27 -5.90 -17.33 -10.81
N ILE A 28 -5.16 -16.28 -11.17
CA ILE A 28 -4.21 -15.60 -10.29
C ILE A 28 -4.92 -15.04 -9.06
N ALA A 29 -6.03 -14.34 -9.26
CA ALA A 29 -6.83 -13.79 -8.16
C ALA A 29 -7.27 -14.88 -7.18
N GLY A 30 -7.81 -15.99 -7.70
CA GLY A 30 -8.25 -17.12 -6.87
C GLY A 30 -7.10 -17.81 -6.13
N MET A 31 -6.02 -18.15 -6.81
CA MET A 31 -4.90 -18.88 -6.22
C MET A 31 -4.12 -18.05 -5.20
N ILE A 32 -3.80 -16.79 -5.52
CA ILE A 32 -3.06 -15.92 -4.60
C ILE A 32 -3.91 -15.57 -3.38
N TYR A 33 -5.21 -15.31 -3.56
CA TYR A 33 -6.06 -15.04 -2.41
C TYR A 33 -6.24 -16.29 -1.53
N TYR A 34 -6.42 -17.48 -2.11
CA TYR A 34 -6.44 -18.72 -1.35
C TYR A 34 -5.15 -18.92 -0.54
N GLU A 35 -4.00 -18.65 -1.14
CA GLU A 35 -2.71 -18.70 -0.44
C GLU A 35 -2.63 -17.68 0.71
N ALA A 36 -3.05 -16.43 0.46
CA ALA A 36 -3.08 -15.38 1.47
C ALA A 36 -4.02 -15.73 2.64
N GLU A 37 -5.20 -16.29 2.37
CA GLU A 37 -6.11 -16.79 3.41
C GLU A 37 -5.51 -17.97 4.17
N ARG A 38 -4.87 -18.93 3.49
CA ARG A 38 -4.22 -20.08 4.15
C ARG A 38 -3.16 -19.62 5.14
N LEU A 39 -2.35 -18.63 4.75
CA LEU A 39 -1.29 -18.08 5.61
C LEU A 39 -1.82 -17.17 6.73
N THR A 40 -3.04 -16.64 6.60
CA THR A 40 -3.67 -15.76 7.59
C THR A 40 -4.73 -16.49 8.41
N VAL A 41 -5.97 -16.45 7.92
CA VAL A 41 -7.16 -17.02 8.54
C VAL A 41 -7.00 -18.53 8.75
N GLY A 42 -6.48 -19.25 7.75
CA GLY A 42 -6.23 -20.70 7.82
C GLY A 42 -5.19 -21.08 8.88
N LYS A 43 -4.10 -20.31 9.01
CA LYS A 43 -3.05 -20.56 10.01
C LYS A 43 -3.57 -20.42 11.44
N LEU A 44 -4.41 -19.43 11.70
CA LEU A 44 -5.06 -19.28 13.01
C LEU A 44 -5.99 -20.46 13.33
N TYR A 45 -6.73 -20.97 12.33
CA TYR A 45 -7.66 -22.09 12.52
C TYR A 45 -6.98 -23.46 12.68
N ASN A 46 -5.79 -23.65 12.11
CA ASN A 46 -5.03 -24.90 12.26
C ASN A 46 -4.36 -25.04 13.64
N SER A 47 -4.41 -24.01 14.50
CA SER A 47 -3.94 -24.13 15.88
C SER A 47 -4.88 -25.01 16.72
N GLU A 48 -4.34 -26.03 17.40
CA GLU A 48 -5.09 -27.15 17.99
C GLU A 48 -6.16 -26.76 19.02
N LYS A 49 -6.09 -25.55 19.59
CA LYS A 49 -7.06 -25.04 20.58
C LYS A 49 -8.41 -24.63 19.98
N GLU A 50 -8.55 -24.54 18.65
CA GLU A 50 -9.75 -23.97 17.99
C GLU A 50 -10.41 -24.84 16.90
N LYS A 51 -10.18 -26.16 16.88
CA LYS A 51 -10.69 -27.07 15.84
C LYS A 51 -12.23 -27.18 15.69
N SER A 52 -13.04 -26.58 16.58
CA SER A 52 -14.50 -26.71 16.55
C SER A 52 -15.17 -25.67 15.64
N GLY A 53 -15.64 -26.11 14.46
CA GLY A 53 -16.60 -25.36 13.62
C GLY A 53 -16.02 -24.18 12.82
N LYS A 54 -14.73 -24.20 12.50
CA LYS A 54 -14.09 -23.11 11.75
C LYS A 54 -13.22 -23.67 10.62
N GLY A 55 -13.54 -23.29 9.39
CA GLY A 55 -12.89 -23.80 8.18
C GLY A 55 -13.57 -23.29 6.92
N TYR A 56 -12.77 -23.05 5.88
CA TYR A 56 -13.22 -22.48 4.62
C TYR A 56 -14.28 -23.36 3.92
N PHE A 57 -14.15 -24.67 4.05
CA PHE A 57 -15.08 -25.67 3.53
C PHE A 57 -16.03 -26.21 4.61
N ILE A 58 -16.48 -25.40 5.56
CA ILE A 58 -17.58 -25.77 6.46
C ILE A 58 -18.90 -25.20 5.90
N GLU A 59 -20.04 -25.89 6.09
CA GLU A 59 -21.38 -25.40 5.74
C GLU A 59 -21.59 -23.96 6.26
N GLU A 60 -22.20 -23.08 5.46
CA GLU A 60 -22.30 -21.64 5.76
C GLU A 60 -22.84 -21.35 7.16
N ASP A 61 -23.86 -22.11 7.59
CA ASP A 61 -24.52 -21.96 8.90
C ASP A 61 -23.61 -22.31 10.09
N LYS A 62 -22.52 -23.05 9.84
CA LYS A 62 -21.55 -23.48 10.85
C LYS A 62 -20.27 -22.66 10.83
N ARG A 63 -20.06 -21.77 9.84
CA ARG A 63 -18.85 -20.94 9.74
C ARG A 63 -18.83 -19.86 10.84
N LYS A 64 -18.05 -20.08 11.89
CA LYS A 64 -17.73 -19.00 12.85
C LYS A 64 -16.56 -18.15 12.33
N PHE A 65 -16.85 -17.13 11.52
CA PHE A 65 -15.84 -16.12 11.14
C PHE A 65 -15.32 -15.36 12.36
N LEU A 66 -14.08 -14.86 12.29
CA LEU A 66 -13.54 -13.93 13.29
C LEU A 66 -14.52 -12.74 13.42
N ARG A 67 -15.09 -12.59 14.63
CA ARG A 67 -16.07 -11.54 14.90
C ARG A 67 -15.37 -10.18 15.02
N PRO A 68 -16.03 -9.08 14.63
CA PRO A 68 -15.54 -7.73 14.91
C PRO A 68 -15.15 -7.55 16.39
N ARG A 69 -14.01 -6.93 16.66
CA ARG A 69 -13.45 -6.77 18.03
C ARG A 69 -13.26 -5.31 18.44
N LEU A 70 -13.21 -4.39 17.49
CA LEU A 70 -13.19 -2.94 17.74
C LEU A 70 -14.65 -2.47 17.86
N ILE A 71 -15.20 -2.55 19.07
CA ILE A 71 -16.59 -2.19 19.39
C ILE A 71 -16.61 -1.31 20.64
N GLY A 72 -17.56 -0.38 20.73
CA GLY A 72 -17.82 0.44 21.91
C GLY A 72 -16.61 1.31 22.29
N PRO A 73 -16.21 1.36 23.58
CA PRO A 73 -15.07 2.18 24.01
C PRO A 73 -13.74 1.84 23.32
N ARG A 74 -13.57 0.60 22.82
CA ARG A 74 -12.32 0.18 22.18
C ARG A 74 -12.16 0.77 20.79
N SER A 75 -13.25 0.93 20.02
CA SER A 75 -13.15 1.58 18.70
C SER A 75 -12.80 3.05 18.83
N LYS A 76 -13.26 3.72 19.91
CA LYS A 76 -12.92 5.11 20.20
C LYS A 76 -11.42 5.37 20.34
N THR A 77 -10.59 4.36 20.64
CA THR A 77 -9.13 4.52 20.61
C THR A 77 -8.58 4.87 19.22
N LEU A 78 -9.30 4.50 18.15
CA LEU A 78 -8.97 4.84 16.76
C LEU A 78 -9.78 6.04 16.22
N THR A 79 -10.97 6.29 16.75
CA THR A 79 -11.88 7.32 16.22
C THR A 79 -11.91 8.60 17.04
N LEU A 80 -11.28 8.66 18.22
CA LEU A 80 -11.32 9.87 19.05
C LEU A 80 -10.47 10.97 18.41
N ALA A 81 -11.15 12.02 17.94
CA ALA A 81 -10.53 13.23 17.47
C ALA A 81 -10.26 14.16 18.67
N SER A 82 -9.00 14.21 19.10
CA SER A 82 -8.54 15.06 20.19
C SER A 82 -7.48 16.03 19.71
N LYS A 83 -7.71 17.33 19.93
CA LYS A 83 -6.77 18.38 19.54
C LYS A 83 -5.51 18.34 20.40
N THR A 84 -5.68 18.16 21.71
CA THR A 84 -4.55 18.04 22.64
C THR A 84 -3.64 16.88 22.26
N LEU A 85 -4.19 15.71 21.87
CA LEU A 85 -3.34 14.59 21.42
C LEU A 85 -2.62 14.88 20.11
N ALA A 86 -3.29 15.57 19.16
CA ALA A 86 -2.69 15.96 17.89
C ALA A 86 -1.51 16.91 18.12
N ASP A 87 -1.69 17.93 18.97
CA ASP A 87 -0.70 18.97 19.28
C ASP A 87 0.50 18.45 20.10
N MET A 88 0.36 17.31 20.80
CA MET A 88 1.46 16.71 21.58
C MET A 88 2.59 16.12 20.73
N PHE A 89 2.36 15.88 19.44
CA PHE A 89 3.33 15.26 18.55
C PHE A 89 3.24 15.90 17.16
N ASN A 90 4.33 16.54 16.73
CA ASN A 90 4.47 17.09 15.40
C ASN A 90 5.41 16.18 14.57
N PRO A 91 4.91 15.48 13.54
CA PRO A 91 5.71 14.54 12.76
C PRO A 91 6.99 15.12 12.16
N LEU A 92 6.98 16.42 11.80
CA LEU A 92 8.12 17.10 11.18
C LEU A 92 9.34 17.16 12.10
N ASP A 93 9.13 17.26 13.41
CA ASP A 93 10.22 17.41 14.39
C ASP A 93 10.97 16.09 14.64
N TYR A 94 10.36 14.96 14.25
CA TYR A 94 10.83 13.61 14.57
C TYR A 94 11.22 12.79 13.32
N ILE A 95 11.42 13.45 12.18
CA ILE A 95 11.81 12.79 10.93
C ILE A 95 13.16 12.09 11.10
N GLY A 96 13.25 10.83 10.66
CA GLY A 96 14.47 10.01 10.77
C GLY A 96 14.69 9.36 12.13
N GLU A 97 13.98 9.78 13.18
CA GLU A 97 14.19 9.27 14.54
C GLU A 97 13.70 7.82 14.75
N ASN A 98 14.13 7.21 15.86
CA ASN A 98 13.70 5.88 16.25
C ASN A 98 12.36 5.93 17.00
N ILE A 99 11.42 5.06 16.62
CA ILE A 99 10.10 5.03 17.24
C ILE A 99 10.13 4.73 18.74
N LYS A 100 11.15 4.00 19.21
CA LYS A 100 11.29 3.66 20.64
C LYS A 100 11.60 4.90 21.46
N ASP A 101 12.45 5.79 20.94
CA ASP A 101 12.87 7.00 21.63
C ASP A 101 11.71 8.00 21.68
N ILE A 102 11.01 8.17 20.56
CA ILE A 102 9.76 8.97 20.46
C ILE A 102 8.72 8.47 21.48
N ARG A 103 8.52 7.14 21.57
CA ARG A 103 7.57 6.55 22.54
C ARG A 103 7.94 6.89 23.98
N VAL A 104 9.22 6.77 24.35
CA VAL A 104 9.69 7.06 25.73
C VAL A 104 9.50 8.54 26.08
N GLU A 105 9.84 9.44 25.15
CA GLU A 105 9.67 10.88 25.36
C GLU A 105 8.18 11.24 25.56
N LEU A 106 7.32 10.80 24.64
CA LEU A 106 5.88 11.08 24.70
C LEU A 106 5.22 10.42 25.92
N GLU A 107 5.58 9.18 26.26
CA GLU A 107 5.05 8.50 27.45
C GLU A 107 5.40 9.25 28.74
N THR A 108 6.59 9.88 28.80
CA THR A 108 6.97 10.75 29.92
C THR A 108 6.09 12.00 29.99
N LYS A 109 5.81 12.65 28.86
CA LYS A 109 4.91 13.82 28.78
C LYS A 109 3.48 13.45 29.18
N VAL A 110 2.96 12.33 28.66
CA VAL A 110 1.62 11.82 28.95
C VAL A 110 1.49 11.44 30.44
N SER A 111 2.49 10.76 31.00
CA SER A 111 2.47 10.35 32.42
C SER A 111 2.37 11.55 33.37
N LYS A 112 3.08 12.65 33.06
CA LYS A 112 2.98 13.89 33.84
C LYS A 112 1.54 14.44 33.85
N LYS A 113 0.92 14.56 32.67
CA LYS A 113 -0.47 15.02 32.54
C LYS A 113 -1.50 14.08 33.18
N LEU A 114 -1.27 12.76 33.13
CA LEU A 114 -2.15 11.80 33.80
C LEU A 114 -2.06 11.92 35.33
N ASN A 115 -0.89 12.22 35.89
CA ASN A 115 -0.73 12.43 37.33
C ASN A 115 -1.49 13.67 37.83
N GLU A 116 -1.63 14.72 37.01
CA GLU A 116 -2.49 15.87 37.31
C GLU A 116 -3.96 15.45 37.45
N ILE A 117 -4.46 14.60 36.54
CA ILE A 117 -5.82 14.04 36.60
C ILE A 117 -5.99 13.19 37.86
N LYS A 118 -5.05 12.28 38.15
CA LYS A 118 -5.12 11.41 39.33
C LYS A 118 -5.18 12.22 40.62
N THR A 119 -4.37 13.28 40.72
CA THR A 119 -4.33 14.15 41.90
C THR A 119 -5.63 14.96 42.04
N LYS A 120 -6.14 15.49 40.93
CA LYS A 120 -7.35 16.33 40.92
C LYS A 120 -8.62 15.55 41.26
N TYR A 121 -8.74 14.32 40.79
CA TYR A 121 -9.96 13.50 40.91
C TYR A 121 -9.81 12.30 41.86
N GLY A 122 -8.64 12.10 42.47
CA GLY A 122 -8.39 11.03 43.44
C GLY A 122 -8.45 9.61 42.86
N ILE A 123 -7.99 9.42 41.62
CA ILE A 123 -8.12 8.13 40.89
C ILE A 123 -6.84 7.29 41.04
N GLY A 124 -7.00 6.01 41.39
CA GLY A 124 -5.90 5.05 41.48
C GLY A 124 -5.56 4.37 40.14
N GLU A 125 -4.61 3.43 40.18
CA GLU A 125 -4.29 2.55 39.05
C GLU A 125 -4.60 1.09 39.38
N SER A 126 -5.08 0.34 38.38
CA SER A 126 -5.40 -1.08 38.50
C SER A 126 -5.00 -1.84 37.22
N PRO A 127 -4.55 -3.11 37.31
CA PRO A 127 -4.23 -3.91 36.13
C PRO A 127 -5.41 -4.15 35.18
N ILE A 128 -6.64 -4.18 35.73
CA ILE A 128 -7.85 -4.34 34.93
C ILE A 128 -8.35 -2.98 34.47
N GLY A 129 -8.46 -2.03 35.42
CA GLY A 129 -8.83 -0.62 35.21
C GLY A 129 -10.11 -0.38 34.39
N ASP A 130 -10.52 0.87 34.30
CA ASP A 130 -11.56 1.29 33.35
C ASP A 130 -10.94 1.67 31.99
N VAL A 131 -11.27 0.91 30.95
CA VAL A 131 -10.83 1.18 29.57
C VAL A 131 -11.36 2.52 29.05
N SER A 132 -12.42 3.08 29.65
CA SER A 132 -12.91 4.41 29.28
C SER A 132 -11.86 5.50 29.49
N TRP A 133 -10.85 5.29 30.34
CA TRP A 133 -9.79 6.27 30.59
C TRP A 133 -8.94 6.60 29.36
N TYR A 134 -8.84 5.70 28.39
CA TYR A 134 -8.19 6.00 27.11
C TYR A 134 -8.94 7.08 26.31
N ILE A 135 -10.20 7.35 26.65
CA ILE A 135 -11.07 8.37 26.04
C ILE A 135 -11.22 9.55 26.99
N ASN A 136 -11.53 9.27 28.26
CA ASN A 136 -11.86 10.29 29.25
C ASN A 136 -10.67 11.23 29.51
N ALA A 137 -9.44 10.72 29.59
CA ALA A 137 -8.28 11.58 29.82
C ALA A 137 -8.04 12.58 28.67
N PRO A 138 -8.02 12.16 27.39
CA PRO A 138 -7.97 13.12 26.27
C PRO A 138 -9.12 14.13 26.26
N LEU A 139 -10.36 13.71 26.52
CA LEU A 139 -11.52 14.62 26.55
C LEU A 139 -11.39 15.67 27.66
N ILE A 140 -10.92 15.28 28.85
CA ILE A 140 -10.63 16.21 29.95
C ILE A 140 -9.55 17.22 29.55
N TRP A 141 -8.51 16.79 28.83
CA TRP A 141 -7.47 17.71 28.35
C TRP A 141 -7.98 18.67 27.28
N ASP A 142 -8.95 18.25 26.47
CA ASP A 142 -9.65 19.11 25.50
C ASP A 142 -10.73 20.01 26.16
N GLY A 143 -10.89 19.95 27.47
CA GLY A 143 -11.78 20.83 28.25
C GLY A 143 -13.21 20.29 28.46
N GLU A 144 -13.50 19.04 28.08
CA GLU A 144 -14.79 18.42 28.37
C GLU A 144 -14.90 18.02 29.84
N ILE A 145 -16.06 18.30 30.45
CA ILE A 145 -16.35 17.94 31.84
C ILE A 145 -17.09 16.60 31.82
N LEU A 146 -16.45 15.56 32.36
CA LEU A 146 -17.06 14.24 32.50
C LEU A 146 -17.64 14.04 33.92
N ASP A 147 -18.75 13.32 33.98
CA ASP A 147 -19.46 13.04 35.23
C ASP A 147 -18.68 12.04 36.11
N VAL A 148 -18.67 12.32 37.42
CA VAL A 148 -17.71 11.78 38.38
C VAL A 148 -18.17 10.42 38.92
N ASN A 149 -18.08 9.38 38.10
CA ASN A 149 -18.20 7.98 38.54
C ASN A 149 -17.22 7.10 37.76
N HIS A 150 -15.93 7.31 37.99
CA HIS A 150 -14.88 6.57 37.28
C HIS A 150 -14.15 5.62 38.21
N ARG A 151 -13.94 4.38 37.74
CA ARG A 151 -13.09 3.39 38.41
C ARG A 151 -11.61 3.71 38.16
N ASP A 152 -10.72 2.97 38.82
CA ASP A 152 -9.28 3.13 38.67
C ASP A 152 -8.81 3.05 37.21
N MET A 153 -7.75 3.78 36.91
CA MET A 153 -7.14 3.85 35.59
C MET A 153 -6.34 2.56 35.29
N PRO A 154 -6.37 2.03 34.05
CA PRO A 154 -5.46 0.96 33.65
C PRO A 154 -3.99 1.39 33.80
N ILE A 155 -3.13 0.54 34.34
CA ILE A 155 -1.68 0.82 34.53
C ILE A 155 -1.00 1.20 33.20
N ASP A 156 -1.48 0.69 32.07
CA ASP A 156 -0.91 0.96 30.76
C ASP A 156 -1.53 2.15 30.01
N THR A 157 -2.26 3.03 30.72
CA THR A 157 -2.93 4.20 30.12
C THR A 157 -1.97 5.15 29.45
N ALA A 158 -0.83 5.46 30.08
CA ALA A 158 0.18 6.31 29.46
C ALA A 158 0.65 5.72 28.12
N LYS A 159 1.00 4.44 28.11
CA LYS A 159 1.47 3.72 26.92
C LYS A 159 0.44 3.65 25.80
N VAL A 160 -0.83 3.37 26.11
CA VAL A 160 -1.89 3.31 25.10
C VAL A 160 -2.15 4.68 24.50
N ILE A 161 -2.25 5.73 25.32
CA ILE A 161 -2.44 7.10 24.86
C ILE A 161 -1.24 7.55 24.02
N THR A 162 0.00 7.20 24.39
CA THR A 162 1.18 7.46 23.55
C THR A 162 1.04 6.85 22.15
N ASN A 163 0.60 5.60 22.04
CA ASN A 163 0.36 5.01 20.72
C ASN A 163 -0.83 5.65 19.99
N MET A 164 -1.84 6.15 20.71
CA MET A 164 -2.93 6.94 20.09
C MET A 164 -2.40 8.27 19.54
N ILE A 165 -1.54 8.97 20.28
CA ILE A 165 -0.88 10.20 19.83
C ILE A 165 -0.12 9.94 18.51
N ILE A 166 0.66 8.86 18.45
CA ILE A 166 1.52 8.61 17.29
C ILE A 166 0.72 8.08 16.09
N GLY A 167 -0.20 7.13 16.30
CA GLY A 167 -0.76 6.32 15.21
C GLY A 167 -2.26 6.07 15.27
N SER A 168 -3.03 6.76 16.10
CA SER A 168 -4.50 6.71 15.99
C SER A 168 -4.94 7.42 14.70
N PRO A 169 -5.75 6.79 13.83
CA PRO A 169 -6.14 7.40 12.56
C PRO A 169 -6.86 8.73 12.74
N ALA A 170 -7.75 8.86 13.73
CA ALA A 170 -8.42 10.12 14.02
C ALA A 170 -7.44 11.20 14.52
N VAL A 171 -6.43 10.85 15.32
CA VAL A 171 -5.42 11.83 15.76
C VAL A 171 -4.53 12.26 14.60
N CYS A 172 -4.11 11.34 13.73
CA CYS A 172 -3.40 11.68 12.50
C CYS A 172 -4.24 12.57 11.58
N ALA A 173 -5.52 12.24 11.41
CA ALA A 173 -6.45 13.04 10.62
C ALA A 173 -6.72 14.43 11.23
N MET A 174 -6.70 14.57 12.56
CA MET A 174 -6.75 15.88 13.21
C MET A 174 -5.57 16.76 12.79
N ARG A 175 -4.37 16.20 12.61
CA ARG A 175 -3.20 16.96 12.11
C ARG A 175 -3.36 17.38 10.65
N ILE A 176 -3.95 16.52 9.83
CA ILE A 176 -4.12 16.76 8.39
C ILE A 176 -5.24 17.79 8.13
N PHE A 177 -6.39 17.62 8.77
CA PHE A 177 -7.60 18.38 8.46
C PHE A 177 -7.87 19.53 9.43
N ASN A 178 -7.35 19.45 10.65
CA ASN A 178 -7.70 20.35 11.76
C ASN A 178 -9.22 20.48 11.98
N ASP A 179 -9.97 19.40 11.70
CA ASP A 179 -11.42 19.31 11.82
C ASP A 179 -11.82 18.00 12.51
N LYS A 180 -12.61 18.13 13.59
CA LYS A 180 -13.02 17.00 14.43
C LYS A 180 -13.87 16.00 13.64
N ASN A 181 -14.85 16.46 12.86
CA ASN A 181 -15.79 15.57 12.17
C ASN A 181 -15.10 14.75 11.08
N MET A 182 -14.23 15.40 10.31
CA MET A 182 -13.40 14.74 9.29
C MET A 182 -12.47 13.70 9.91
N ALA A 183 -11.85 14.03 11.05
CA ALA A 183 -10.99 13.11 11.77
C ALA A 183 -11.72 11.87 12.30
N GLU A 184 -12.89 12.05 12.91
CA GLU A 184 -13.69 10.93 13.40
C GLU A 184 -14.18 10.03 12.25
N LYS A 185 -14.65 10.61 11.13
CA LYS A 185 -15.04 9.87 9.91
C LYS A 185 -13.91 9.00 9.39
N LEU A 186 -12.68 9.54 9.29
CA LEU A 186 -11.52 8.77 8.86
C LEU A 186 -11.23 7.63 9.86
N GLY A 187 -11.30 7.91 11.16
CA GLY A 187 -11.18 6.88 12.20
C GLY A 187 -12.15 5.71 12.02
N GLU A 188 -13.42 5.99 11.69
CA GLU A 188 -14.44 4.97 11.46
C GLU A 188 -14.13 4.07 10.26
N LEU A 189 -13.56 4.61 9.18
CA LEU A 189 -13.10 3.83 8.03
C LEU A 189 -12.05 2.79 8.45
N PHE A 190 -11.08 3.18 9.29
CA PHE A 190 -10.07 2.26 9.81
C PHE A 190 -10.65 1.24 10.80
N VAL A 191 -11.62 1.62 11.63
CA VAL A 191 -12.34 0.65 12.49
C VAL A 191 -13.03 -0.41 11.63
N SER A 192 -13.69 -0.01 10.54
CA SER A 192 -14.30 -0.93 9.58
C SER A 192 -13.25 -1.84 8.95
N LEU A 193 -12.12 -1.27 8.49
CA LEU A 193 -11.02 -2.01 7.88
C LEU A 193 -10.43 -3.07 8.81
N PHE A 194 -10.16 -2.72 10.07
CA PHE A 194 -9.56 -3.64 11.06
C PHE A 194 -10.56 -4.59 11.72
N ASN A 195 -11.85 -4.41 11.49
CA ASN A 195 -12.88 -5.40 11.85
C ASN A 195 -13.11 -6.45 10.75
N LYS A 196 -12.50 -6.29 9.56
CA LYS A 196 -12.52 -7.35 8.52
C LYS A 196 -11.76 -8.59 9.02
N PRO A 197 -12.28 -9.82 8.84
CA PRO A 197 -11.66 -11.04 9.35
C PRO A 197 -10.19 -11.22 8.97
N GLU A 198 -9.82 -10.86 7.75
CA GLU A 198 -8.47 -10.99 7.24
C GLU A 198 -7.52 -9.96 7.88
N SER A 199 -8.02 -8.78 8.25
CA SER A 199 -7.25 -7.77 8.99
C SER A 199 -7.00 -8.24 10.41
N ILE A 200 -8.04 -8.78 11.08
CA ILE A 200 -7.92 -9.38 12.41
C ILE A 200 -6.88 -10.50 12.38
N ALA A 201 -6.97 -11.39 11.40
CA ALA A 201 -6.04 -12.50 11.28
C ALA A 201 -4.59 -12.05 11.07
N ALA A 202 -4.38 -11.07 10.19
CA ALA A 202 -3.04 -10.53 9.92
C ALA A 202 -2.41 -9.90 11.17
N VAL A 203 -3.16 -9.07 11.90
CA VAL A 203 -2.68 -8.40 13.12
C VAL A 203 -2.40 -9.41 14.25
N ASP A 204 -3.30 -10.38 14.47
CA ASP A 204 -3.14 -11.41 15.51
C ASP A 204 -1.92 -12.31 15.26
N LEU A 205 -1.67 -12.69 14.00
CA LEU A 205 -0.51 -13.51 13.66
C LEU A 205 0.81 -12.79 13.86
N PHE A 206 0.82 -11.47 13.68
CA PHE A 206 2.04 -10.69 13.74
C PHE A 206 2.40 -10.25 15.16
N TYR A 207 1.43 -9.74 15.93
CA TYR A 207 1.66 -9.26 17.30
C TYR A 207 1.43 -10.31 18.39
N GLU A 208 1.18 -11.56 17.97
CA GLU A 208 0.74 -12.68 18.79
C GLU A 208 -0.59 -12.42 19.52
N ARG A 209 -1.47 -13.43 19.51
CA ARG A 209 -2.77 -13.31 20.16
C ARG A 209 -2.62 -13.38 21.68
N ARG A 210 -2.57 -12.23 22.33
CA ARG A 210 -2.59 -12.13 23.80
C ARG A 210 -3.98 -12.37 24.39
N SER A 211 -5.00 -11.64 23.90
CA SER A 211 -6.41 -11.82 24.29
C SER A 211 -7.35 -11.08 23.32
N GLU A 212 -8.65 -11.45 23.28
CA GLU A 212 -9.65 -10.67 22.52
C GLU A 212 -9.82 -9.25 23.07
N ARG A 213 -9.55 -9.05 24.36
CA ARG A 213 -9.71 -7.76 25.04
C ARG A 213 -8.59 -6.77 24.71
N THR A 214 -7.51 -7.20 24.06
CA THR A 214 -6.33 -6.38 23.77
C THR A 214 -6.14 -6.08 22.27
N TYR A 215 -7.07 -6.50 21.41
CA TYR A 215 -6.92 -6.36 19.95
C TYR A 215 -6.64 -4.92 19.49
N TYR A 216 -7.36 -3.93 20.03
CA TYR A 216 -7.13 -2.50 19.70
C TYR A 216 -5.69 -2.03 20.02
N LYS A 217 -5.04 -2.59 21.06
CA LYS A 217 -3.64 -2.28 21.39
C LYS A 217 -2.70 -2.80 20.30
N ASN A 218 -2.97 -3.99 19.75
CA ASN A 218 -2.21 -4.56 18.63
C ASN A 218 -2.45 -3.76 17.34
N VAL A 219 -3.68 -3.28 17.11
CA VAL A 219 -4.00 -2.41 15.96
C VAL A 219 -3.27 -1.07 16.06
N LEU A 220 -3.27 -0.43 17.24
CA LEU A 220 -2.50 0.79 17.46
C LEU A 220 -1.00 0.55 17.27
N ALA A 221 -0.46 -0.56 17.80
CA ALA A 221 0.94 -0.94 17.57
C ALA A 221 1.23 -1.12 16.07
N TYR A 222 0.35 -1.80 15.32
CA TYR A 222 0.46 -1.95 13.87
C TYR A 222 0.51 -0.60 13.14
N LEU A 223 -0.37 0.33 13.51
CA LEU A 223 -0.46 1.64 12.88
C LEU A 223 0.74 2.53 13.20
N VAL A 224 1.26 2.45 14.43
CA VAL A 224 2.49 3.15 14.82
C VAL A 224 3.71 2.57 14.12
N ASP A 225 3.86 1.25 14.14
CA ASP A 225 4.98 0.55 13.51
C ASP A 225 4.97 0.71 11.98
N GLY A 226 3.79 0.88 11.37
CA GLY A 226 3.60 1.17 9.95
C GLY A 226 3.60 2.65 9.59
N ASN A 227 3.83 3.55 10.56
CA ASN A 227 3.80 5.01 10.39
C ASN A 227 2.61 5.51 9.58
N ILE A 228 1.38 5.28 10.09
CA ILE A 228 0.16 5.63 9.37
C ILE A 228 0.06 7.12 9.00
N GLN A 229 0.66 8.01 9.78
CA GLN A 229 0.75 9.44 9.47
C GLN A 229 1.41 9.65 8.10
N ALA A 230 2.61 9.11 7.90
CA ALA A 230 3.33 9.23 6.64
C ALA A 230 2.57 8.61 5.45
N VAL A 231 1.86 7.49 5.67
CA VAL A 231 1.03 6.85 4.64
C VAL A 231 -0.10 7.78 4.19
N LEU A 232 -0.77 8.47 5.13
CA LEU A 232 -1.85 9.40 4.82
C LEU A 232 -1.31 10.67 4.14
N ASP A 233 -0.20 11.22 4.63
CA ASP A 233 0.43 12.43 4.08
C ASP A 233 0.93 12.21 2.64
N GLU A 234 1.59 11.07 2.38
CA GLU A 234 2.05 10.68 1.05
C GLU A 234 0.89 10.43 0.08
N TYR A 235 -0.20 9.83 0.56
CA TYR A 235 -1.38 9.59 -0.28
C TYR A 235 -2.10 10.90 -0.63
N ALA A 236 -2.23 11.82 0.34
CA ALA A 236 -2.76 13.15 0.11
C ALA A 236 -1.93 13.93 -0.93
N HIS A 237 -0.60 13.92 -0.77
CA HIS A 237 0.32 14.55 -1.74
C HIS A 237 0.18 13.93 -3.14
N SER A 238 0.14 12.60 -3.22
CA SER A 238 0.08 11.88 -4.50
C SER A 238 -1.21 12.14 -5.28
N LEU A 239 -2.32 12.32 -4.56
CA LEU A 239 -3.62 12.65 -5.17
C LEU A 239 -3.78 14.16 -5.45
N GLY A 240 -3.06 15.02 -4.73
CA GLY A 240 -3.21 16.48 -4.82
C GLY A 240 -4.56 16.98 -4.29
N VAL A 241 -5.26 16.19 -3.47
CA VAL A 241 -6.58 16.52 -2.90
C VAL A 241 -6.49 16.78 -1.39
N LYS A 242 -7.43 17.57 -0.85
CA LYS A 242 -7.47 17.97 0.57
C LYS A 242 -8.90 17.88 1.10
N GLY A 243 -9.06 17.89 2.43
CA GLY A 243 -10.37 17.96 3.07
C GLY A 243 -11.25 16.73 2.81
N GLU A 244 -12.53 16.95 2.51
CA GLU A 244 -13.51 15.88 2.33
C GLU A 244 -13.20 14.98 1.12
N ASP A 245 -12.68 15.54 0.03
CA ASP A 245 -12.29 14.77 -1.16
C ASP A 245 -11.24 13.70 -0.83
N LEU A 246 -10.30 14.01 0.08
CA LEU A 246 -9.31 13.03 0.53
C LEU A 246 -9.97 11.87 1.28
N ILE A 247 -10.97 12.15 2.13
CA ILE A 247 -11.69 11.12 2.87
C ILE A 247 -12.49 10.23 1.90
N GLU A 248 -13.11 10.83 0.89
CA GLU A 248 -13.82 10.09 -0.15
C GLU A 248 -12.87 9.15 -0.90
N GLN A 249 -11.72 9.66 -1.36
CA GLN A 249 -10.71 8.85 -2.05
C GLN A 249 -10.15 7.72 -1.16
N ILE A 250 -9.92 7.97 0.13
CA ILE A 250 -9.51 6.93 1.09
C ILE A 250 -10.63 5.88 1.25
N SER A 251 -11.88 6.32 1.40
CA SER A 251 -13.04 5.43 1.53
C SER A 251 -13.21 4.53 0.31
N GLU A 252 -13.14 5.10 -0.90
CA GLU A 252 -13.18 4.37 -2.16
C GLU A 252 -12.03 3.36 -2.26
N GLY A 253 -10.80 3.79 -1.92
CA GLY A 253 -9.62 2.93 -1.92
C GLY A 253 -9.70 1.74 -0.96
N MET A 254 -10.36 1.90 0.19
CA MET A 254 -10.54 0.84 1.19
C MET A 254 -11.73 -0.10 0.90
N ASN A 255 -12.73 0.36 0.16
CA ASN A 255 -14.02 -0.32 -0.02
C ASN A 255 -14.12 -1.04 -1.37
N LEU A 256 -13.10 -1.82 -1.69
CA LEU A 256 -13.12 -2.68 -2.86
C LEU A 256 -14.20 -3.76 -2.75
N ARG A 257 -15.30 -3.58 -3.49
CA ARG A 257 -16.34 -4.60 -3.70
C ARG A 257 -15.84 -5.62 -4.72
N THR A 258 -15.28 -6.73 -4.25
CA THR A 258 -14.79 -7.80 -5.12
C THR A 258 -15.91 -8.78 -5.47
N SER A 259 -15.88 -9.30 -6.70
CA SER A 259 -16.77 -10.38 -7.09
C SER A 259 -16.38 -11.65 -6.33
N THR A 260 -17.38 -12.37 -5.83
CA THR A 260 -17.18 -13.71 -5.26
C THR A 260 -16.83 -14.67 -6.41
N LEU A 261 -15.70 -15.37 -6.29
CA LEU A 261 -15.27 -16.42 -7.19
C LEU A 261 -15.84 -17.75 -6.71
N ASP A 262 -16.59 -18.45 -7.55
CA ASP A 262 -17.02 -19.81 -7.24
C ASP A 262 -15.86 -20.78 -7.43
N ILE A 263 -15.50 -21.48 -6.35
CA ILE A 263 -14.47 -22.51 -6.33
C ILE A 263 -15.14 -23.88 -6.39
N ASP A 264 -14.67 -24.69 -7.35
CA ASP A 264 -14.93 -26.10 -7.40
C ASP A 264 -13.98 -26.88 -6.47
N THR A 265 -14.57 -27.58 -5.52
CA THR A 265 -13.91 -28.59 -4.69
C THR A 265 -14.21 -29.98 -5.23
N TYR A 266 -13.46 -31.01 -4.82
CA TYR A 266 -13.79 -32.39 -5.20
C TYR A 266 -15.24 -32.76 -4.82
N GLU A 267 -15.69 -32.37 -3.62
CA GLU A 267 -17.06 -32.61 -3.16
C GLU A 267 -18.10 -31.91 -4.04
N SER A 268 -17.84 -30.66 -4.44
CA SER A 268 -18.78 -29.93 -5.29
C SER A 268 -18.77 -30.41 -6.74
N PHE A 269 -17.61 -30.85 -7.23
CA PHE A 269 -17.47 -31.43 -8.56
C PHE A 269 -18.23 -32.76 -8.69
N VAL A 270 -18.19 -33.61 -7.64
CA VAL A 270 -18.94 -34.88 -7.59
C VAL A 270 -20.42 -34.67 -7.21
N GLY A 271 -20.88 -33.43 -7.07
CA GLY A 271 -22.28 -33.10 -6.76
C GLY A 271 -22.69 -33.37 -5.30
N LYS A 272 -21.75 -33.69 -4.42
CA LYS A 272 -22.00 -33.91 -2.98
C LYS A 272 -22.21 -32.62 -2.21
N ARG A 273 -21.81 -31.48 -2.79
CA ARG A 273 -21.87 -30.16 -2.14
C ARG A 273 -22.04 -29.03 -3.15
N LYS A 274 -22.56 -27.88 -2.71
CA LYS A 274 -22.53 -26.65 -3.51
C LYS A 274 -21.10 -26.09 -3.62
N LYS A 275 -20.84 -25.32 -4.68
CA LYS A 275 -19.58 -24.58 -4.84
C LYS A 275 -19.38 -23.61 -3.68
N SER A 276 -18.13 -23.39 -3.31
CA SER A 276 -17.77 -22.45 -2.25
C SER A 276 -17.37 -21.11 -2.85
N GLY A 277 -17.93 -20.01 -2.35
CA GLY A 277 -17.61 -18.66 -2.80
C GLY A 277 -16.40 -18.05 -2.09
N LEU A 278 -15.45 -17.52 -2.86
CA LEU A 278 -14.22 -16.85 -2.42
C LEU A 278 -14.21 -15.38 -2.83
N ARG A 279 -14.22 -14.46 -1.87
CA ARG A 279 -14.13 -13.03 -2.18
C ARG A 279 -12.67 -12.60 -2.24
N ALA A 280 -12.12 -12.52 -3.45
CA ALA A 280 -10.70 -12.25 -3.63
C ALA A 280 -10.35 -10.78 -3.36
N HIS A 281 -10.02 -10.42 -2.11
CA HIS A 281 -9.66 -9.05 -1.72
C HIS A 281 -8.16 -8.72 -1.81
N PHE A 282 -7.30 -9.74 -1.72
CA PHE A 282 -5.84 -9.54 -1.76
C PHE A 282 -5.30 -9.42 -3.20
N ALA A 283 -5.81 -10.26 -4.09
CA ALA A 283 -5.48 -10.28 -5.51
C ALA A 283 -6.77 -10.21 -6.32
N VAL A 284 -6.81 -9.32 -7.32
CA VAL A 284 -8.02 -9.08 -8.12
C VAL A 284 -7.72 -9.27 -9.60
N GLY A 285 -8.65 -9.90 -10.31
CA GLY A 285 -8.65 -9.99 -11.76
C GLY A 285 -9.41 -8.81 -12.36
N TYR A 286 -8.82 -8.19 -13.37
CA TYR A 286 -9.36 -7.10 -14.16
C TYR A 286 -9.66 -7.61 -15.57
N TYR A 287 -10.93 -7.92 -15.82
CA TYR A 287 -11.42 -8.51 -17.06
C TYR A 287 -12.89 -8.12 -17.30
N ASN A 288 -13.33 -8.09 -18.55
CA ASN A 288 -14.70 -7.70 -18.91
C ASN A 288 -15.69 -8.78 -18.43
N ALA A 289 -16.61 -8.41 -17.55
CA ALA A 289 -17.70 -9.26 -17.10
C ALA A 289 -19.01 -8.81 -17.74
N LYS A 290 -19.26 -9.14 -19.02
CA LYS A 290 -20.49 -8.85 -19.83
C LYS A 290 -21.61 -8.05 -19.09
N GLY A 291 -21.71 -6.75 -19.37
CA GLY A 291 -22.73 -5.82 -18.84
C GLY A 291 -22.23 -4.36 -18.78
N ASP A 292 -22.75 -3.46 -19.62
CA ASP A 292 -22.01 -2.25 -20.03
C ASP A 292 -21.84 -1.15 -18.96
N ASN A 293 -22.77 -0.98 -18.01
CA ASN A 293 -22.67 0.09 -16.99
C ASN A 293 -22.01 -0.37 -15.67
N ASP A 294 -22.39 -1.55 -15.16
CA ASP A 294 -21.82 -2.08 -13.91
C ASP A 294 -20.33 -2.42 -14.03
N ASN A 295 -19.87 -2.74 -15.25
CA ASN A 295 -18.45 -2.98 -15.51
C ASN A 295 -17.60 -1.73 -15.39
N ILE A 296 -18.04 -0.59 -15.93
CA ILE A 296 -17.27 0.66 -15.92
C ILE A 296 -17.04 1.14 -14.49
N GLN A 297 -18.09 1.10 -13.66
CA GLN A 297 -17.96 1.47 -12.24
C GLN A 297 -17.03 0.51 -11.50
N ARG A 298 -17.12 -0.79 -11.77
CA ARG A 298 -16.24 -1.78 -11.16
C ARG A 298 -14.78 -1.55 -11.57
N THR A 299 -14.52 -1.23 -12.83
CA THR A 299 -13.16 -0.97 -13.31
C THR A 299 -12.52 0.24 -12.65
N GLU A 300 -13.27 1.34 -12.51
CA GLU A 300 -12.79 2.53 -11.81
C GLU A 300 -12.52 2.25 -10.33
N ASN A 301 -13.43 1.55 -9.66
CA ASN A 301 -13.25 1.17 -8.25
C ASN A 301 -12.00 0.29 -8.04
N ILE A 302 -11.72 -0.64 -8.96
CA ILE A 302 -10.50 -1.48 -8.88
C ILE A 302 -9.25 -0.62 -9.10
N ARG A 303 -9.28 0.32 -10.05
CA ARG A 303 -8.17 1.26 -10.29
C ARG A 303 -7.89 2.11 -9.06
N ALA A 304 -8.91 2.75 -8.50
CA ALA A 304 -8.79 3.57 -7.30
C ALA A 304 -8.22 2.76 -6.12
N ALA A 305 -8.76 1.56 -5.87
CA ALA A 305 -8.28 0.67 -4.82
C ALA A 305 -6.83 0.21 -5.04
N PHE A 306 -6.43 -0.12 -6.28
CA PHE A 306 -5.05 -0.52 -6.58
C PHE A 306 -4.08 0.65 -6.45
N ASN A 307 -4.49 1.88 -6.77
CA ASN A 307 -3.66 3.07 -6.56
C ASN A 307 -3.63 3.56 -5.11
N SER A 308 -4.55 3.13 -4.25
CA SER A 308 -4.49 3.38 -2.81
C SER A 308 -3.37 2.56 -2.13
N PRO A 309 -2.92 2.92 -0.91
CA PRO A 309 -1.99 2.09 -0.12
C PRO A 309 -2.64 0.80 0.43
N PHE A 310 -3.96 0.63 0.24
CA PHE A 310 -4.73 -0.50 0.76
C PHE A 310 -4.84 -1.64 -0.26
N ARG A 311 -5.63 -2.67 0.06
CA ARG A 311 -5.88 -3.80 -0.86
C ARG A 311 -6.62 -3.33 -2.12
N PRO A 312 -6.35 -3.95 -3.29
CA PRO A 312 -5.59 -5.19 -3.50
C PRO A 312 -4.09 -4.92 -3.69
N PHE A 313 -3.27 -5.93 -3.40
CA PHE A 313 -1.81 -5.87 -3.57
C PHE A 313 -1.32 -6.51 -4.88
N VAL A 314 -2.16 -7.35 -5.49
CA VAL A 314 -1.90 -7.93 -6.82
C VAL A 314 -3.09 -7.63 -7.72
N LEU A 315 -2.80 -7.08 -8.90
CA LEU A 315 -3.78 -6.86 -9.95
C LEU A 315 -3.35 -7.62 -11.19
N ALA A 316 -4.19 -8.54 -11.66
CA ALA A 316 -3.95 -9.26 -12.90
C ALA A 316 -4.94 -8.79 -13.97
N THR A 317 -4.47 -8.50 -15.16
CA THR A 317 -5.27 -7.92 -16.25
C THR A 317 -4.96 -8.53 -17.61
N THR A 318 -5.89 -8.38 -18.54
CA THR A 318 -5.76 -8.76 -19.96
C THR A 318 -5.40 -7.54 -20.83
N SER A 319 -5.74 -7.57 -22.13
CA SER A 319 -5.65 -6.42 -23.02
C SER A 319 -6.52 -5.23 -22.62
N ILE A 320 -7.56 -5.43 -21.81
CA ILE A 320 -8.42 -4.32 -21.33
C ILE A 320 -7.64 -3.36 -20.42
N GLY A 321 -6.58 -3.83 -19.75
CA GLY A 321 -5.67 -2.96 -18.99
C GLY A 321 -4.61 -2.26 -19.85
N GLN A 322 -4.61 -2.44 -21.17
CA GLN A 322 -3.58 -1.91 -22.07
C GLN A 322 -3.82 -0.49 -22.56
N GLU A 323 -4.98 0.14 -22.28
CA GLU A 323 -5.29 1.51 -22.72
C GLU A 323 -5.76 2.41 -21.55
N GLY A 324 -5.36 3.69 -21.55
CA GLY A 324 -5.94 4.76 -20.71
C GLY A 324 -5.81 4.72 -19.18
N LEU A 325 -5.34 3.62 -18.56
CA LEU A 325 -5.33 3.47 -17.09
C LEU A 325 -3.94 3.54 -16.46
N ASP A 326 -3.87 4.10 -15.25
CA ASP A 326 -2.62 4.34 -14.53
C ASP A 326 -2.60 3.55 -13.23
N PHE A 327 -1.49 2.89 -12.92
CA PHE A 327 -1.33 2.00 -11.77
C PHE A 327 -0.03 2.27 -10.98
N HIS A 328 0.53 3.47 -11.08
CA HIS A 328 1.90 3.81 -10.70
C HIS A 328 2.08 4.23 -9.24
N LEU A 329 1.01 4.59 -8.53
CA LEU A 329 1.13 5.21 -7.20
C LEU A 329 1.77 4.26 -6.20
N ASN A 330 1.34 3.00 -6.13
CA ASN A 330 1.82 2.02 -5.16
C ASN A 330 2.45 0.77 -5.81
N CYS A 331 2.76 0.83 -7.10
CA CYS A 331 3.30 -0.29 -7.88
C CYS A 331 4.59 0.11 -8.60
N ARG A 332 5.62 -0.73 -8.46
CA ARG A 332 6.85 -0.69 -9.27
C ARG A 332 7.18 -2.03 -9.90
N LYS A 333 6.36 -3.06 -9.70
CA LYS A 333 6.61 -4.42 -10.21
C LYS A 333 5.59 -4.78 -11.26
N ILE A 334 6.06 -5.07 -12.46
CA ILE A 334 5.23 -5.51 -13.58
C ILE A 334 5.62 -6.92 -14.01
N VAL A 335 4.64 -7.80 -14.10
CA VAL A 335 4.82 -9.18 -14.54
C VAL A 335 4.19 -9.34 -15.91
N HIS A 336 4.98 -9.72 -16.91
CA HIS A 336 4.46 -10.16 -18.19
C HIS A 336 4.29 -11.68 -18.15
N TRP A 337 3.09 -12.14 -17.74
CA TRP A 337 2.76 -13.57 -17.72
C TRP A 337 2.92 -14.21 -19.10
N ASN A 338 2.61 -13.44 -20.14
CA ASN A 338 2.96 -13.75 -21.52
C ASN A 338 3.66 -12.55 -22.14
N LEU A 339 4.73 -12.82 -22.89
CA LEU A 339 5.37 -11.83 -23.73
C LEU A 339 4.37 -11.34 -24.80
N PRO A 340 4.21 -10.02 -24.98
CA PRO A 340 3.45 -9.50 -26.11
C PRO A 340 4.13 -9.89 -27.43
N SER A 341 3.36 -9.90 -28.51
CA SER A 341 3.90 -10.08 -29.87
C SER A 341 4.58 -8.81 -30.38
N ASN A 342 4.11 -7.64 -29.95
CA ASN A 342 4.61 -6.33 -30.37
C ASN A 342 5.43 -5.67 -29.24
N PRO A 343 6.64 -5.16 -29.51
CA PRO A 343 7.40 -4.32 -28.58
C PRO A 343 6.63 -3.11 -28.04
N ILE A 344 5.77 -2.50 -28.87
CA ILE A 344 4.95 -1.35 -28.47
C ILE A 344 4.03 -1.73 -27.32
N ASP A 345 3.41 -2.90 -27.36
CA ASP A 345 2.54 -3.38 -26.28
C ASP A 345 3.34 -3.60 -24.99
N LEU A 346 4.62 -3.99 -25.07
CA LEU A 346 5.47 -4.11 -23.90
C LEU A 346 5.66 -2.73 -23.24
N GLU A 347 6.02 -1.73 -24.06
CA GLU A 347 6.24 -0.36 -23.60
C GLU A 347 4.96 0.29 -23.06
N GLN A 348 3.81 0.06 -23.71
CA GLN A 348 2.51 0.54 -23.20
C GLN A 348 2.12 -0.10 -21.88
N ARG A 349 2.42 -1.39 -21.68
CA ARG A 349 2.18 -2.09 -20.40
C ARG A 349 3.06 -1.50 -19.28
N GLU A 350 4.34 -1.25 -19.57
CA GLU A 350 5.27 -0.64 -18.60
C GLU A 350 4.93 0.81 -18.31
N GLY A 351 4.47 1.55 -19.32
CA GLY A 351 3.93 2.90 -19.18
C GLY A 351 2.71 3.00 -18.27
N ARG A 352 2.16 1.88 -17.77
CA ARG A 352 1.11 1.88 -16.74
C ARG A 352 1.64 2.20 -15.34
N ILE A 353 2.92 1.90 -15.11
CA ILE A 353 3.61 2.15 -13.84
C ILE A 353 4.75 3.17 -13.98
N ASN A 354 5.32 3.31 -15.17
CA ASN A 354 6.27 4.37 -15.48
C ASN A 354 5.52 5.67 -15.80
N ARG A 355 5.22 6.46 -14.77
CA ARG A 355 4.47 7.72 -14.83
C ARG A 355 5.04 8.77 -13.88
N PHE A 356 4.50 9.98 -13.98
CA PHE A 356 4.84 11.11 -13.11
C PHE A 356 4.84 10.72 -11.63
N LYS A 357 5.97 10.98 -10.96
CA LYS A 357 6.17 10.67 -9.53
C LYS A 357 5.76 9.24 -9.17
N CYS A 358 6.05 8.26 -10.04
CA CYS A 358 5.79 6.86 -9.73
C CYS A 358 6.49 6.42 -8.44
N LEU A 359 6.06 5.29 -7.85
CA LEU A 359 6.60 4.80 -6.59
C LEU A 359 8.14 4.74 -6.58
N ALA A 360 8.77 4.27 -7.67
CA ALA A 360 10.23 4.19 -7.75
C ALA A 360 10.91 5.56 -7.64
N ILE A 361 10.37 6.59 -8.30
CA ILE A 361 10.88 7.96 -8.21
C ILE A 361 10.75 8.48 -6.78
N ARG A 362 9.55 8.38 -6.19
CA ARG A 362 9.30 8.88 -4.84
C ARG A 362 10.19 8.20 -3.80
N GLN A 363 10.40 6.88 -3.91
CA GLN A 363 11.31 6.15 -3.01
C GLN A 363 12.77 6.61 -3.15
N ASN A 364 13.26 6.87 -4.36
CA ASN A 364 14.61 7.38 -4.55
C ASN A 364 14.77 8.83 -4.09
N ILE A 365 13.76 9.68 -4.32
CA ILE A 365 13.73 11.06 -3.81
C ILE A 365 13.79 11.06 -2.29
N ALA A 366 12.96 10.26 -1.62
CA ALA A 366 13.01 10.11 -0.18
C ALA A 366 14.36 9.57 0.31
N LYS A 367 15.00 8.65 -0.43
CA LYS A 367 16.34 8.14 -0.07
C LYS A 367 17.45 9.21 -0.20
N LYS A 368 17.37 10.08 -1.20
CA LYS A 368 18.41 11.11 -1.47
C LYS A 368 18.21 12.40 -0.68
N TYR A 369 16.95 12.82 -0.51
CA TYR A 369 16.56 14.13 0.01
C TYR A 369 15.72 14.05 1.28
N GLY A 370 15.56 12.87 1.87
CA GLY A 370 14.79 12.66 3.11
C GLY A 370 15.41 13.26 4.37
N ASP A 371 16.69 13.64 4.33
CA ASP A 371 17.43 14.21 5.47
C ASP A 371 17.49 15.75 5.45
N ILE A 372 16.81 16.40 4.50
CA ILE A 372 16.74 17.86 4.48
C ILE A 372 15.88 18.38 5.63
N LYS A 373 16.07 19.66 5.99
CA LYS A 373 15.22 20.30 7.00
C LYS A 373 13.91 20.76 6.37
N PHE A 374 12.83 20.10 6.76
CA PHE A 374 11.48 20.39 6.30
C PHE A 374 10.83 21.53 7.09
N LYS A 375 9.98 22.30 6.43
CA LYS A 375 9.22 23.41 7.03
C LYS A 375 7.72 23.15 7.02
N GLN A 376 7.19 22.58 5.94
CA GLN A 376 5.76 22.42 5.74
C GLN A 376 5.43 21.13 4.98
N ASP A 377 5.58 21.11 3.66
CA ASP A 377 5.26 19.94 2.82
C ASP A 377 6.55 19.20 2.47
N ILE A 378 6.74 18.06 3.14
CA ILE A 378 7.94 17.22 2.99
C ILE A 378 8.15 16.84 1.52
N TRP A 379 7.09 16.48 0.80
CA TRP A 379 7.21 16.01 -0.57
C TRP A 379 7.48 17.13 -1.55
N GLU A 380 6.77 18.27 -1.46
CA GLU A 380 7.06 19.43 -2.29
C GLU A 380 8.50 19.92 -2.07
N GLU A 381 8.93 20.05 -0.80
CA GLU A 381 10.29 20.48 -0.47
C GLU A 381 11.36 19.50 -0.98
N MET A 382 11.15 18.18 -0.87
CA MET A 382 12.07 17.18 -1.43
C MET A 382 12.14 17.27 -2.97
N PHE A 383 11.01 17.43 -3.66
CA PHE A 383 10.99 17.52 -5.12
C PHE A 383 11.58 18.84 -5.63
N ASP A 384 11.35 19.94 -4.92
CA ASP A 384 11.96 21.24 -5.22
C ASP A 384 13.46 21.21 -5.05
N GLU A 385 13.95 20.60 -3.97
CA GLU A 385 15.39 20.46 -3.74
C GLU A 385 16.05 19.53 -4.77
N ALA A 386 15.39 18.40 -5.08
CA ALA A 386 15.83 17.51 -6.14
C ALA A 386 15.86 18.21 -7.51
N SER A 387 14.86 19.04 -7.81
CA SER A 387 14.83 19.85 -9.03
C SER A 387 15.99 20.85 -9.06
N LYS A 388 16.27 21.58 -7.97
CA LYS A 388 17.40 22.53 -7.93
C LYS A 388 18.75 21.86 -8.14
N GLN A 389 18.97 20.68 -7.55
CA GLN A 389 20.25 19.99 -7.60
C GLN A 389 20.44 19.17 -8.89
N GLU A 390 19.39 18.51 -9.37
CA GLU A 390 19.48 17.62 -10.52
C GLU A 390 19.11 18.30 -11.86
N LYS A 391 18.49 19.49 -11.89
CA LYS A 391 18.05 20.12 -13.14
C LYS A 391 19.20 20.45 -14.09
N GLY A 392 20.26 21.12 -13.63
CA GLY A 392 21.49 21.38 -14.41
C GLY A 392 21.31 21.49 -15.94
N GLU A 393 21.98 20.60 -16.69
CA GLU A 393 21.78 20.37 -18.13
C GLU A 393 20.81 19.20 -18.41
N ASN A 394 20.20 18.63 -17.36
CA ASN A 394 19.26 17.52 -17.49
C ASN A 394 17.89 18.00 -18.00
N SER A 395 17.13 17.08 -18.58
CA SER A 395 15.77 17.33 -19.08
C SER A 395 14.82 17.71 -17.94
N ASP A 396 13.77 18.48 -18.26
CA ASP A 396 12.66 18.78 -17.34
C ASP A 396 11.91 17.52 -16.83
N LEU A 397 12.16 16.34 -17.42
CA LEU A 397 11.70 15.06 -16.91
C LEU A 397 12.37 14.67 -15.58
N VAL A 398 13.54 15.23 -15.27
CA VAL A 398 14.23 15.02 -13.99
C VAL A 398 13.75 16.07 -12.99
N PRO A 399 13.35 15.70 -11.76
CA PRO A 399 13.41 14.37 -11.16
C PRO A 399 12.06 13.62 -11.17
N TYR A 400 11.09 14.05 -11.97
CA TYR A 400 9.70 13.61 -11.87
C TYR A 400 9.38 12.30 -12.58
N TRP A 401 10.06 12.01 -13.68
CA TRP A 401 9.90 10.80 -14.52
C TRP A 401 11.17 9.94 -14.52
N SER A 402 12.34 10.56 -14.36
CA SER A 402 13.64 9.88 -14.32
C SER A 402 14.58 10.57 -13.34
N LEU A 403 15.72 9.92 -13.05
CA LEU A 403 16.77 10.44 -12.15
C LEU A 403 18.06 10.62 -12.93
N ALA A 404 18.85 11.65 -12.59
CA ALA A 404 20.09 11.95 -13.30
C ALA A 404 21.20 10.92 -13.05
N ASN A 405 21.39 10.51 -11.78
CA ASN A 405 22.47 9.61 -11.36
C ASN A 405 21.91 8.25 -10.94
N ILE A 406 21.96 7.29 -11.86
CA ILE A 406 21.54 5.90 -11.62
C ILE A 406 22.75 5.08 -11.20
N ASN A 407 22.63 4.38 -10.09
CA ASN A 407 23.61 3.41 -9.61
C ASN A 407 22.91 2.08 -9.27
N GLU A 408 23.67 1.11 -8.78
CA GLU A 408 23.11 -0.20 -8.40
C GLU A 408 22.13 -0.13 -7.24
N GLU A 409 22.25 0.88 -6.37
CA GLU A 409 21.35 1.08 -5.24
C GLU A 409 20.08 1.86 -5.58
N THR A 410 19.95 2.32 -6.83
CA THR A 410 18.78 3.05 -7.29
C THR A 410 17.60 2.09 -7.38
N ILE A 411 16.48 2.47 -6.76
CA ILE A 411 15.26 1.69 -6.81
C ILE A 411 14.67 1.80 -8.21
N LYS A 412 14.48 0.66 -8.88
CA LYS A 412 13.97 0.60 -10.25
C LYS A 412 12.54 0.07 -10.29
N ILE A 413 11.88 0.36 -11.40
CA ILE A 413 10.77 -0.47 -11.87
C ILE A 413 11.33 -1.87 -12.15
N GLU A 414 10.59 -2.90 -11.77
CA GLU A 414 11.00 -4.29 -11.93
C GLU A 414 10.11 -4.94 -12.99
N ARG A 415 10.68 -5.20 -14.17
CA ARG A 415 10.09 -6.06 -15.19
C ARG A 415 10.38 -7.53 -14.86
N ILE A 416 9.32 -8.29 -14.63
CA ILE A 416 9.37 -9.72 -14.33
C ILE A 416 8.77 -10.50 -15.51
N VAL A 417 9.58 -11.37 -16.12
CA VAL A 417 9.14 -12.27 -17.19
C VAL A 417 9.45 -13.70 -16.75
N PRO A 418 8.43 -14.56 -16.50
CA PRO A 418 8.67 -15.96 -16.19
C PRO A 418 9.32 -16.67 -17.39
N MET A 419 10.56 -17.15 -17.22
CA MET A 419 11.28 -17.93 -18.23
C MET A 419 11.19 -19.41 -17.87
N TYR A 420 10.46 -20.17 -18.69
CA TYR A 420 10.29 -21.61 -18.46
C TYR A 420 11.44 -22.40 -19.12
N PRO A 421 12.01 -23.40 -18.42
CA PRO A 421 13.01 -24.28 -19.01
C PRO A 421 12.51 -24.90 -20.32
N MET A 422 13.40 -24.99 -21.32
CA MET A 422 13.11 -25.54 -22.65
C MET A 422 12.03 -24.79 -23.46
N SER A 423 11.61 -23.59 -23.03
CA SER A 423 10.70 -22.75 -23.81
C SER A 423 11.45 -21.87 -24.82
N LYS A 424 10.72 -21.38 -25.83
CA LYS A 424 11.23 -20.39 -26.79
C LYS A 424 11.16 -18.95 -26.24
N ASP A 425 10.72 -18.77 -24.99
CA ASP A 425 10.42 -17.43 -24.46
C ASP A 425 11.67 -16.59 -24.25
N GLN A 426 12.81 -17.21 -23.90
CA GLN A 426 14.07 -16.49 -23.80
C GLN A 426 14.49 -15.86 -25.14
N VAL A 427 14.38 -16.64 -26.23
CA VAL A 427 14.72 -16.18 -27.58
C VAL A 427 13.75 -15.08 -28.03
N LYS A 428 12.45 -15.26 -27.77
CA LYS A 428 11.42 -14.26 -28.07
C LYS A 428 11.66 -12.97 -27.30
N TYR A 429 11.98 -13.04 -26.02
CA TYR A 429 12.27 -11.89 -25.18
C TYR A 429 13.49 -11.13 -25.69
N ASN A 430 14.60 -11.82 -25.97
CA ASN A 430 15.80 -11.19 -26.50
C ASN A 430 15.52 -10.47 -27.83
N ARG A 431 14.74 -11.10 -28.73
CA ARG A 431 14.31 -10.46 -29.98
C ARG A 431 13.43 -9.24 -29.70
N LEU A 432 12.47 -9.35 -28.78
CA LEU A 432 11.53 -8.29 -28.47
C LEU A 432 12.23 -7.06 -27.88
N ILE A 433 13.22 -7.26 -27.00
CA ILE A 433 14.04 -6.17 -26.46
C ILE A 433 14.88 -5.51 -27.54
N LYS A 434 15.51 -6.29 -28.44
CA LYS A 434 16.25 -5.73 -29.58
C LYS A 434 15.36 -4.85 -30.46
N VAL A 435 14.17 -5.34 -30.82
CA VAL A 435 13.23 -4.57 -31.65
C VAL A 435 12.68 -3.37 -30.89
N LEU A 436 12.45 -3.46 -29.57
CA LEU A 436 12.05 -2.31 -28.76
C LEU A 436 13.12 -1.20 -28.80
N SER A 437 14.39 -1.55 -28.70
CA SER A 437 15.49 -0.60 -28.81
C SER A 437 15.50 0.10 -30.17
N LEU A 438 15.29 -0.65 -31.26
CA LEU A 438 15.17 -0.08 -32.62
C LEU A 438 13.92 0.80 -32.75
N TYR A 439 12.79 0.38 -32.19
CA TYR A 439 11.57 1.17 -32.19
C TYR A 439 11.80 2.53 -31.51
N ARG A 440 12.44 2.51 -30.32
CA ARG A 440 12.82 3.72 -29.59
C ARG A 440 13.71 4.66 -30.39
N LEU A 441 14.54 4.11 -31.28
CA LEU A 441 15.39 4.91 -32.14
C LEU A 441 14.65 5.62 -33.25
N THR A 442 13.66 4.94 -33.80
CA THR A 442 12.87 5.47 -34.90
C THR A 442 11.74 6.39 -34.40
N LEU A 443 11.48 6.46 -33.08
CA LEU A 443 10.48 7.35 -32.49
C LEU A 443 10.69 8.80 -32.93
N GLY A 444 9.65 9.41 -33.50
CA GLY A 444 9.68 10.78 -34.04
C GLY A 444 10.13 10.92 -35.50
N GLN A 445 10.52 9.83 -36.18
CA GLN A 445 10.88 9.86 -37.60
C GLN A 445 9.64 9.70 -38.51
N PRO A 446 9.55 10.43 -39.63
CA PRO A 446 8.38 10.42 -40.52
C PRO A 446 8.15 9.10 -41.28
N ARG A 447 9.14 8.18 -41.34
CA ARG A 447 9.03 6.85 -42.00
C ARG A 447 9.70 5.73 -41.20
N GLN A 448 9.13 5.44 -40.04
CA GLN A 448 9.67 4.47 -39.08
C GLN A 448 9.88 3.07 -39.68
N GLU A 449 8.90 2.55 -40.41
CA GLU A 449 8.95 1.18 -40.95
C GLU A 449 10.03 1.00 -42.04
N GLU A 450 10.24 2.01 -42.92
CA GLU A 450 11.31 1.98 -43.92
C GLU A 450 12.69 2.03 -43.28
N LEU A 451 12.86 2.86 -42.25
CA LEU A 451 14.10 2.97 -41.48
C LEU A 451 14.38 1.66 -40.73
N LEU A 452 13.38 1.10 -40.03
CA LEU A 452 13.48 -0.20 -39.36
C LEU A 452 13.83 -1.33 -40.32
N ASN A 453 13.27 -1.35 -41.54
CA ASN A 453 13.58 -2.36 -42.54
C ASN A 453 15.01 -2.22 -43.09
N SER A 454 15.48 -0.98 -43.34
CA SER A 454 16.85 -0.70 -43.79
C SER A 454 17.92 -1.02 -42.74
N LEU A 455 17.60 -0.78 -41.47
CA LEU A 455 18.43 -1.16 -40.33
C LEU A 455 18.36 -2.68 -40.16
N GLY A 456 17.17 -3.28 -40.06
CA GLY A 456 17.00 -4.72 -39.81
C GLY A 456 17.70 -5.66 -40.81
N SER A 457 17.88 -5.27 -42.08
CA SER A 457 18.56 -6.09 -43.10
C SER A 457 20.10 -6.08 -43.01
N ASN A 458 20.72 -5.12 -42.32
CA ASN A 458 22.18 -4.95 -42.29
C ASN A 458 22.82 -5.34 -40.93
N PHE A 459 22.02 -5.76 -39.94
CA PHE A 459 22.43 -5.81 -38.52
C PHE A 459 22.84 -7.19 -37.99
N ASP A 460 22.98 -8.22 -38.83
CA ASP A 460 23.45 -9.55 -38.39
C ASP A 460 24.94 -9.55 -37.96
N ASN A 461 25.69 -8.45 -38.17
CA ASN A 461 27.15 -8.39 -38.00
C ASN A 461 27.73 -7.19 -37.20
N GLU A 462 26.94 -6.32 -36.57
CA GLU A 462 27.51 -5.15 -35.86
C GLU A 462 27.41 -5.25 -34.33
N ASP A 463 28.56 -5.43 -33.69
CA ASP A 463 28.77 -5.41 -32.24
C ASP A 463 28.56 -4.03 -31.57
N ASN A 464 28.19 -2.98 -32.33
CA ASN A 464 28.08 -1.58 -31.86
C ASN A 464 26.72 -0.92 -32.18
N ILE A 465 25.61 -1.62 -31.93
CA ILE A 465 24.25 -1.04 -32.02
C ILE A 465 24.12 0.21 -31.12
N ASP A 466 24.82 0.23 -29.98
CA ASP A 466 24.84 1.31 -28.99
C ASP A 466 25.30 2.67 -29.54
N ASP A 467 26.08 2.69 -30.63
CA ASP A 467 26.58 3.92 -31.25
C ASP A 467 25.59 4.57 -32.21
N LEU A 468 24.64 3.81 -32.74
CA LEU A 468 23.59 4.29 -33.63
C LEU A 468 22.40 4.87 -32.86
N PHE A 469 22.48 4.90 -31.52
CA PHE A 469 21.40 5.45 -30.73
C PHE A 469 21.30 6.98 -30.85
N ILE A 470 20.18 7.51 -31.33
CA ILE A 470 19.72 8.83 -30.87
C ILE A 470 19.32 8.62 -29.42
N ASN A 471 20.22 8.99 -28.53
CA ASN A 471 19.95 8.93 -27.11
C ASN A 471 18.94 10.02 -26.74
N LEU A 472 17.65 9.67 -26.74
CA LEU A 472 16.57 10.53 -26.24
C LEU A 472 16.48 10.51 -24.72
N SER A 473 17.31 9.71 -24.04
CA SER A 473 17.51 9.90 -22.60
C SER A 473 18.29 11.20 -22.37
N PRO A 474 18.05 11.91 -21.26
CA PRO A 474 18.64 13.23 -21.05
C PRO A 474 20.18 13.25 -21.00
N PHE A 475 20.84 12.09 -20.83
CA PHE A 475 22.30 11.99 -20.77
C PHE A 475 22.84 10.66 -21.33
N LYS A 476 24.04 10.66 -21.92
CA LYS A 476 24.73 9.46 -22.43
C LYS A 476 25.57 8.84 -21.32
N HIS A 477 25.15 7.70 -20.77
CA HIS A 477 25.98 6.93 -19.84
C HIS A 477 27.20 6.36 -20.60
N SER A 478 28.41 6.59 -20.09
CA SER A 478 29.61 5.90 -20.58
C SER A 478 29.52 4.40 -20.30
N ASN A 479 29.90 3.61 -21.32
CA ASN A 479 29.68 2.16 -21.46
C ASN A 479 30.34 1.26 -20.39
N GLU A 480 29.92 1.31 -19.14
CA GLU A 480 30.21 0.24 -18.17
C GLU A 480 28.98 -0.38 -17.49
N ASN A 481 27.77 0.15 -17.70
CA ASN A 481 26.57 -0.48 -17.14
C ASN A 481 25.34 -0.24 -18.02
N ASN A 482 25.16 -1.07 -19.04
CA ASN A 482 23.88 -1.25 -19.75
C ASN A 482 22.85 -1.90 -18.80
N LYS A 483 22.36 -1.13 -17.83
CA LYS A 483 21.10 -1.37 -17.12
C LYS A 483 20.14 -0.27 -17.58
N SER A 484 19.51 -0.51 -18.72
CA SER A 484 18.45 0.35 -19.25
C SER A 484 17.38 0.58 -18.19
N PHE A 485 16.74 1.74 -18.25
CA PHE A 485 15.63 2.12 -17.38
C PHE A 485 14.37 1.30 -17.76
N VAL A 486 14.39 0.00 -17.42
CA VAL A 486 13.24 -0.90 -17.19
C VAL A 486 13.67 -2.05 -16.28
#